data_AF-A0AAW0D8A2-F1
#
_entry.id   AF-A0AAW0D8A2-F1
#
_cell.length_a   1.000
_cell.length_b   1.000
_cell.length_c   1.000
_cell.angle_alpha   90.00
_cell.angle_beta   90.00
_cell.angle_gamma   90.00
#
_symmetry.space_group_name_H-M   'P 1'
#
loop_
_entity.id
_entity.type
_entity.pdbx_description
1 polymer ?
#
loop_
_entity_poly.entity_id
_entity_poly.type
_entity_poly.pdbx_seq_one_letter_code
_entity_poly.pdbx_strand_id
1 'polypeptide(L)'
;MSSRSKETSSRLQSSRQQAATRKPGSSETHDGQQHPHYDNSTPHHGPGVADSDGPRHYRDSNTISTSPPSLPPSPYKSSEKVHTSKLLVYSSYCNRRNLEDPCHALYGQIFHELTQPYSNLIPQIQYRLWQKPDDAYEPVVLDEKGCGHFETHDDEDARSVDLGDDELDCFAPPSQGEDKDDLPYDEAGNISMALSDGTVAGTSDEVIPDLVVIHVRLQRFDYREYLGPDDRWNIYWRHRNGIHVKHKCLSLIGEFKPNPPRKLDIIGNKKALKEEIVLGLGAAWQQLTADAARFFLRHPYVEDVICLAATGVYWQYRILEQGDIPKFNPDLMDFEDDVQTQRKVATFNQMCSRKKYYEVGSDDSDAAFTKLRDRFEYLGKNGAL
;
A
#
# COMPACT_ATOMS: atom_id res chain seq x y z
N MET A 1 -4.54 39.18 59.18
CA MET A 1 -3.80 38.74 60.38
C MET A 1 -3.85 37.21 60.37
N SER A 2 -2.81 36.39 60.31
CA SER A 2 -1.36 36.48 60.51
C SER A 2 -0.80 35.22 59.80
N SER A 3 0.06 35.36 58.77
CA SER A 3 1.46 34.85 58.69
C SER A 3 1.74 33.56 59.48
N ARG A 4 2.41 32.50 58.99
CA ARG A 4 3.67 32.24 58.25
C ARG A 4 3.75 30.67 58.22
N SER A 5 4.53 29.93 57.41
CA SER A 5 5.96 30.02 57.08
C SER A 5 6.30 29.05 55.93
N LYS A 6 7.35 29.41 55.19
CA LYS A 6 8.08 28.62 54.17
C LYS A 6 9.21 27.82 54.83
N GLU A 7 9.63 26.71 54.21
CA GLU A 7 11.01 26.14 54.19
C GLU A 7 10.98 24.94 53.18
N THR A 8 11.57 24.95 51.97
CA THR A 8 12.97 24.89 51.46
C THR A 8 13.70 23.53 51.53
N SER A 9 14.47 23.29 50.45
CA SER A 9 15.56 22.30 50.22
C SER A 9 15.15 20.97 49.57
N SER A 10 15.44 20.72 48.29
CA SER A 10 16.75 20.50 47.63
C SER A 10 17.48 19.22 48.10
N ARG A 11 17.55 18.21 47.23
CA ARG A 11 18.72 17.32 47.14
C ARG A 11 18.78 16.55 45.83
N LEU A 12 19.79 16.92 45.05
CA LEU A 12 20.39 16.19 43.94
C LEU A 12 21.33 15.09 44.47
N GLN A 13 21.51 14.07 43.63
CA GLN A 13 22.69 13.19 43.49
C GLN A 13 22.99 12.12 44.56
N SER A 14 22.87 10.85 44.13
CA SER A 14 23.84 9.78 44.41
C SER A 14 23.68 8.75 43.27
N SER A 15 24.68 8.51 42.42
CA SER A 15 25.85 7.65 42.64
C SER A 15 25.76 6.41 41.75
N ARG A 16 26.44 6.42 40.60
CA ARG A 16 26.99 5.20 39.97
C ARG A 16 28.25 5.59 39.19
N GLN A 17 29.37 5.55 39.90
CA GLN A 17 30.69 5.41 39.30
C GLN A 17 31.00 3.92 39.13
N GLN A 18 31.94 3.69 38.21
CA GLN A 18 32.84 2.55 38.04
C GLN A 18 32.43 1.48 37.03
N ALA A 19 32.96 1.63 35.81
CA ALA A 19 33.58 0.54 35.10
C ALA A 19 34.75 1.11 34.28
N ALA A 20 35.97 0.86 34.75
CA ALA A 20 37.21 1.24 34.11
C ALA A 20 37.79 0.02 33.36
N THR A 21 38.16 0.25 32.10
CA THR A 21 39.37 -0.22 31.41
C THR A 21 39.88 -1.64 31.68
N ARG A 22 39.81 -2.52 30.67
CA ARG A 22 40.86 -3.50 30.36
C ARG A 22 41.09 -3.61 28.84
N LYS A 23 42.37 -3.53 28.47
CA LYS A 23 42.94 -3.65 27.11
C LYS A 23 43.22 -5.14 26.77
N PRO A 24 43.54 -5.46 25.49
CA PRO A 24 43.40 -6.78 24.91
C PRO A 24 44.62 -7.68 25.11
N GLY A 25 44.39 -9.00 25.07
CA GLY A 25 45.39 -10.05 25.01
C GLY A 25 45.19 -10.89 23.75
N SER A 26 46.29 -11.04 23.02
CA SER A 26 46.52 -11.87 21.83
C SER A 26 46.48 -13.38 22.13
N SER A 27 46.02 -14.18 21.16
CA SER A 27 46.60 -15.50 20.87
C SER A 27 46.19 -15.99 19.48
N GLU A 28 47.21 -16.27 18.66
CA GLU A 28 47.18 -16.99 17.38
C GLU A 28 46.83 -18.48 17.54
N THR A 29 46.39 -19.09 16.43
CA THR A 29 46.67 -20.43 15.86
C THR A 29 45.40 -20.97 15.17
N HIS A 30 45.35 -21.01 13.83
CA HIS A 30 45.86 -21.99 12.85
C HIS A 30 44.81 -23.06 12.47
N ASP A 31 44.97 -23.58 11.25
CA ASP A 31 44.20 -24.60 10.52
C ASP A 31 42.87 -24.13 9.88
N GLY A 32 42.60 -24.27 8.59
CA GLY A 32 43.20 -25.10 7.54
C GLY A 32 42.10 -25.95 6.89
N GLN A 33 41.46 -25.46 5.82
CA GLN A 33 40.54 -26.22 4.94
C GLN A 33 40.45 -25.47 3.60
N GLN A 34 41.32 -25.76 2.62
CA GLN A 34 41.15 -26.76 1.55
C GLN A 34 39.82 -26.65 0.78
N HIS A 35 39.92 -25.99 -0.38
CA HIS A 35 38.98 -26.02 -1.49
C HIS A 35 38.90 -27.40 -2.15
N PRO A 36 37.72 -27.87 -2.58
CA PRO A 36 37.60 -28.74 -3.72
C PRO A 36 37.37 -27.93 -5.00
N HIS A 37 38.32 -28.04 -5.91
CA HIS A 37 38.18 -27.72 -7.33
C HIS A 37 37.08 -28.61 -7.94
N TYR A 38 36.09 -28.00 -8.59
CA TYR A 38 35.25 -28.71 -9.55
C TYR A 38 35.85 -28.53 -10.95
N ASP A 39 36.52 -29.58 -11.41
CA ASP A 39 36.75 -29.85 -12.82
C ASP A 39 35.40 -30.19 -13.46
N ASN A 40 34.91 -29.35 -14.35
CA ASN A 40 33.83 -29.71 -15.27
C ASN A 40 34.36 -29.63 -16.70
N SER A 41 34.59 -30.82 -17.22
CA SER A 41 35.11 -31.14 -18.54
C SER A 41 34.12 -30.70 -19.63
N THR A 42 34.64 -29.97 -20.60
CA THR A 42 34.00 -29.62 -21.86
C THR A 42 33.86 -30.86 -22.76
N PRO A 43 32.68 -31.14 -23.36
CA PRO A 43 32.60 -32.01 -24.52
C PRO A 43 32.48 -31.20 -25.81
N HIS A 44 33.48 -31.42 -26.67
CA HIS A 44 33.48 -31.45 -28.13
C HIS A 44 32.35 -30.77 -28.93
N HIS A 45 32.80 -29.82 -29.75
CA HIS A 45 32.18 -29.33 -30.98
C HIS A 45 31.80 -30.46 -31.96
N GLY A 46 30.53 -30.48 -32.37
CA GLY A 46 30.09 -31.04 -33.64
C GLY A 46 29.96 -29.92 -34.70
N PRO A 47 30.38 -30.14 -35.96
CA PRO A 47 30.19 -29.18 -37.04
C PRO A 47 28.86 -29.44 -37.73
N GLY A 48 28.04 -28.42 -37.95
CA GLY A 48 26.82 -28.62 -38.72
C GLY A 48 25.91 -27.41 -38.86
N VAL A 49 25.90 -26.88 -40.09
CA VAL A 49 24.85 -26.07 -40.72
C VAL A 49 24.85 -24.58 -40.39
N ALA A 50 25.45 -23.84 -41.31
CA ALA A 50 25.28 -22.41 -41.45
C ALA A 50 23.88 -22.11 -41.99
N ASP A 51 23.03 -21.53 -41.15
CA ASP A 51 22.01 -20.58 -41.60
C ASP A 51 22.34 -19.24 -40.94
N SER A 52 22.90 -18.36 -41.77
CA SER A 52 23.35 -17.03 -41.41
C SER A 52 22.17 -16.07 -41.33
N ASP A 53 21.32 -16.23 -40.32
CA ASP A 53 20.53 -15.11 -39.80
C ASP A 53 21.38 -14.45 -38.71
N GLY A 54 22.14 -13.44 -39.14
CA GLY A 54 23.00 -12.66 -38.26
C GLY A 54 22.20 -12.12 -37.07
N PRO A 55 22.82 -12.02 -35.88
CA PRO A 55 22.15 -11.48 -34.70
C PRO A 55 21.66 -10.07 -35.04
N ARG A 56 20.33 -9.91 -35.12
CA ARG A 56 19.71 -8.59 -35.19
C ARG A 56 20.14 -7.87 -33.93
N HIS A 57 21.14 -6.98 -34.08
CA HIS A 57 21.57 -6.08 -33.04
C HIS A 57 20.31 -5.35 -32.56
N TYR A 58 19.84 -5.71 -31.38
CA TYR A 58 18.87 -4.93 -30.63
C TYR A 58 19.49 -3.56 -30.47
N ARG A 59 19.07 -2.60 -31.30
CA ARG A 59 19.39 -1.19 -31.09
C ARG A 59 18.91 -0.89 -29.69
N ASP A 60 19.82 -0.51 -28.79
CA ASP A 60 19.51 -0.09 -27.44
C ASP A 60 18.40 0.96 -27.50
N SER A 61 17.17 0.50 -27.29
CA SER A 61 15.97 1.30 -27.43
C SER A 61 16.06 2.43 -26.43
N ASN A 62 16.07 3.67 -26.93
CA ASN A 62 16.13 4.91 -26.17
C ASN A 62 15.38 4.78 -24.86
N THR A 63 16.12 4.61 -23.76
CA THR A 63 15.59 4.80 -22.41
C THR A 63 15.22 6.27 -22.35
N ILE A 64 13.95 6.60 -22.57
CA ILE A 64 13.48 7.97 -22.47
C ILE A 64 13.72 8.37 -21.02
N SER A 65 14.74 9.20 -20.79
CA SER A 65 14.89 9.95 -19.55
C SER A 65 13.72 10.90 -19.50
N THR A 66 12.60 10.46 -18.93
CA THR A 66 11.40 11.29 -18.72
C THR A 66 11.61 12.29 -17.60
N SER A 67 12.86 12.73 -17.35
CA SER A 67 13.18 13.68 -16.30
C SER A 67 12.44 14.99 -16.61
N PRO A 68 11.36 15.32 -15.88
CA PRO A 68 10.68 16.57 -16.07
C PRO A 68 11.65 17.66 -15.60
N PRO A 69 11.84 18.74 -16.37
CA PRO A 69 12.49 19.92 -15.84
C PRO A 69 11.46 20.61 -14.94
N SER A 70 11.50 20.40 -13.64
CA SER A 70 10.66 21.16 -12.73
C SER A 70 11.49 21.74 -11.59
N LEU A 71 11.25 23.03 -11.36
CA LEU A 71 11.59 23.74 -10.13
C LEU A 71 11.31 22.84 -8.90
N PRO A 72 12.09 22.97 -7.81
CA PRO A 72 11.83 22.20 -6.60
C PRO A 72 10.36 22.38 -6.22
N PRO A 73 9.62 21.29 -6.01
CA PRO A 73 8.18 21.38 -5.80
C PRO A 73 7.94 22.28 -4.58
N SER A 74 7.12 23.31 -4.73
CA SER A 74 6.72 24.18 -3.62
C SER A 74 6.24 23.33 -2.45
N PRO A 75 6.50 23.67 -1.17
CA PRO A 75 6.04 22.87 -0.03
C PRO A 75 4.58 22.41 -0.21
N TYR A 76 4.30 21.15 0.12
CA TYR A 76 2.94 20.62 0.01
C TYR A 76 2.02 21.44 0.91
N LYS A 77 0.84 21.75 0.39
CA LYS A 77 -0.25 22.37 1.13
C LYS A 77 -1.52 21.62 0.81
N SER A 78 -2.29 21.30 1.85
CA SER A 78 -3.59 20.65 1.66
C SER A 78 -4.49 21.53 0.80
N SER A 79 -5.06 20.94 -0.25
CA SER A 79 -5.99 21.64 -1.13
C SER A 79 -7.35 21.87 -0.45
N GLU A 80 -8.16 22.77 -1.01
CA GLU A 80 -9.57 22.92 -0.59
C GLU A 80 -10.34 21.60 -0.72
N LYS A 81 -10.00 20.78 -1.72
CA LYS A 81 -10.58 19.45 -1.90
C LYS A 81 -10.21 18.52 -0.74
N VAL A 82 -8.95 18.52 -0.27
CA VAL A 82 -8.53 17.76 0.92
C VAL A 82 -9.27 18.24 2.17
N HIS A 83 -9.42 19.55 2.35
CA HIS A 83 -10.20 20.09 3.48
C HIS A 83 -11.68 19.70 3.40
N THR A 84 -12.27 19.71 2.21
CA THR A 84 -13.66 19.27 1.99
C THR A 84 -13.82 17.79 2.27
N SER A 85 -12.91 16.94 1.77
CA SER A 85 -12.90 15.50 2.08
C SER A 85 -12.74 15.24 3.58
N LYS A 86 -11.91 16.02 4.27
CA LYS A 86 -11.78 15.94 5.74
C LYS A 86 -13.11 16.26 6.43
N LEU A 87 -13.85 17.27 5.98
CA LEU A 87 -15.17 17.60 6.52
C LEU A 87 -16.17 16.45 6.30
N LEU A 88 -16.11 15.79 5.14
CA LEU A 88 -16.94 14.60 4.87
C LEU A 88 -16.65 13.48 5.89
N VAL A 89 -15.38 13.19 6.19
CA VAL A 89 -15.00 12.19 7.21
C VAL A 89 -15.58 12.52 8.61
N TYR A 90 -15.74 13.79 8.95
CA TYR A 90 -16.37 14.22 10.21
C TYR A 90 -17.89 14.30 10.17
N SER A 91 -18.48 14.32 8.97
CA SER A 91 -19.89 14.58 8.75
C SER A 91 -20.81 13.53 9.36
N SER A 92 -21.98 13.93 9.87
CA SER A 92 -23.04 13.01 10.32
C SER A 92 -23.80 12.34 9.18
N TYR A 93 -23.64 12.87 7.96
CA TYR A 93 -24.20 12.27 6.75
C TYR A 93 -23.53 10.95 6.39
N CYS A 94 -22.29 10.71 6.80
CA CYS A 94 -21.66 9.41 6.68
C CYS A 94 -22.31 8.42 7.66
N ASN A 95 -23.00 7.43 7.10
CA ASN A 95 -23.84 6.47 7.79
C ASN A 95 -23.08 5.74 8.90
N ARG A 96 -23.63 5.72 10.13
CA ARG A 96 -23.08 4.95 11.26
C ARG A 96 -23.00 3.44 11.01
N ARG A 97 -23.72 2.90 10.02
CA ARG A 97 -23.66 1.48 9.62
C ARG A 97 -22.44 1.16 8.72
N ASN A 98 -21.71 2.18 8.27
CA ASN A 98 -20.33 2.14 7.78
C ASN A 98 -19.96 0.95 6.86
N LEU A 99 -20.60 0.86 5.69
CA LEU A 99 -20.16 -0.06 4.63
C LEU A 99 -18.93 0.45 3.86
N GLU A 100 -18.66 1.76 3.90
CA GLU A 100 -17.50 2.39 3.26
C GLU A 100 -16.79 3.28 4.28
N ASP A 101 -15.48 3.10 4.46
CA ASP A 101 -14.67 3.97 5.31
C ASP A 101 -14.31 5.24 4.52
N PRO A 102 -14.91 6.41 4.83
CA PRO A 102 -14.66 7.64 4.07
C PRO A 102 -13.20 8.09 4.15
N CYS A 103 -12.40 7.53 5.06
CA CYS A 103 -10.98 7.80 5.17
C CYS A 103 -10.21 7.32 3.93
N HIS A 104 -10.63 6.23 3.27
CA HIS A 104 -9.96 5.75 2.04
C HIS A 104 -9.98 6.82 0.95
N ALA A 105 -11.13 7.46 0.73
CA ALA A 105 -11.26 8.54 -0.26
C ALA A 105 -10.41 9.76 0.10
N LEU A 106 -10.35 10.14 1.39
CA LEU A 106 -9.51 11.24 1.86
C LEU A 106 -8.03 10.97 1.58
N TYR A 107 -7.50 9.82 2.01
CA TYR A 107 -6.09 9.50 1.80
C TYR A 107 -5.78 9.22 0.33
N GLY A 108 -6.69 8.60 -0.43
CA GLY A 108 -6.57 8.45 -1.87
C GLY A 108 -6.39 9.79 -2.58
N GLN A 109 -7.19 10.80 -2.20
CA GLN A 109 -7.06 12.16 -2.74
C GLN A 109 -5.72 12.80 -2.37
N ILE A 110 -5.30 12.72 -1.11
CA ILE A 110 -4.00 13.26 -0.65
C ILE A 110 -2.86 12.64 -1.43
N PHE A 111 -2.83 11.31 -1.55
CA PHE A 111 -1.75 10.63 -2.24
C PHE A 111 -1.77 10.85 -3.74
N HIS A 112 -2.95 11.00 -4.35
CA HIS A 112 -3.05 11.45 -5.74
C HIS A 112 -2.40 12.82 -5.95
N GLU A 113 -2.67 13.80 -5.07
CA GLU A 113 -2.03 15.12 -5.12
C GLU A 113 -0.51 15.05 -4.88
N LEU A 114 -0.07 14.24 -3.92
CA LEU A 114 1.36 14.07 -3.62
C LEU A 114 2.14 13.40 -4.75
N THR A 115 1.53 12.43 -5.43
CA THR A 115 2.19 11.69 -6.51
C THR A 115 1.97 12.29 -7.89
N GLN A 116 1.05 13.26 -8.04
CA GLN A 116 0.72 13.91 -9.32
C GLN A 116 1.96 14.35 -10.14
N PRO A 117 3.03 14.90 -9.52
CA PRO A 117 4.22 15.30 -10.29
C PRO A 117 5.05 14.14 -10.86
N TYR A 118 4.79 12.89 -10.43
CA TYR A 118 5.61 11.73 -10.75
C TYR A 118 4.81 10.71 -11.56
N SER A 119 5.13 10.56 -12.84
CA SER A 119 4.44 9.61 -13.73
C SER A 119 4.70 8.13 -13.41
N ASN A 120 5.68 7.86 -12.56
CA ASN A 120 6.12 6.53 -12.16
C ASN A 120 5.65 6.13 -10.76
N LEU A 121 4.85 6.96 -10.08
CA LEU A 121 4.28 6.65 -8.77
C LEU A 121 2.76 6.61 -8.87
N ILE A 122 2.18 5.45 -8.55
CA ILE A 122 0.75 5.18 -8.72
C ILE A 122 0.16 4.84 -7.35
N PRO A 123 -0.63 5.73 -6.73
CA PRO A 123 -1.35 5.41 -5.52
C PRO A 123 -2.51 4.46 -5.84
N GLN A 124 -2.70 3.44 -5.02
CA GLN A 124 -3.77 2.47 -5.17
C GLN A 124 -4.38 2.14 -3.81
N ILE A 125 -5.71 2.20 -3.73
CA ILE A 125 -6.48 1.78 -2.55
C ILE A 125 -6.74 0.28 -2.64
N GLN A 126 -6.68 -0.43 -1.51
CA GLN A 126 -6.96 -1.87 -1.42
C GLN A 126 -6.12 -2.72 -2.40
N TYR A 127 -4.81 -2.69 -2.22
CA TYR A 127 -3.88 -3.42 -3.10
C TYR A 127 -3.55 -4.81 -2.56
N ARG A 128 -3.67 -5.86 -3.37
CA ARG A 128 -3.28 -7.22 -2.97
C ARG A 128 -1.75 -7.35 -2.84
N LEU A 129 -1.26 -7.35 -1.61
CA LEU A 129 0.17 -7.43 -1.29
C LEU A 129 0.68 -8.88 -1.34
N TRP A 130 -0.11 -9.82 -0.85
CA TRP A 130 0.25 -11.22 -0.76
C TRP A 130 -0.94 -12.13 -1.09
N GLN A 131 -0.65 -13.21 -1.80
CA GLN A 131 -1.57 -14.32 -2.07
C GLN A 131 -0.77 -15.59 -1.84
N LYS A 132 -1.31 -16.54 -1.07
CA LYS A 132 -0.62 -17.82 -0.85
C LYS A 132 -0.43 -18.55 -2.19
N PRO A 133 0.71 -19.22 -2.42
CA PRO A 133 0.97 -19.93 -3.67
C PRO A 133 -0.09 -20.98 -4.01
N ASP A 134 -0.70 -21.62 -3.02
CA ASP A 134 -1.72 -22.66 -3.24
C ASP A 134 -3.03 -22.12 -3.82
N ASP A 135 -3.27 -20.80 -3.68
CA ASP A 135 -4.40 -20.08 -4.30
C ASP A 135 -3.99 -19.39 -5.60
N ALA A 136 -2.73 -19.52 -6.03
CA ALA A 136 -2.33 -19.02 -7.34
C ALA A 136 -3.06 -19.90 -8.36
N TYR A 137 -4.09 -19.31 -9.00
CA TYR A 137 -4.70 -19.84 -10.21
C TYR A 137 -3.59 -20.47 -11.03
N GLU A 138 -3.64 -21.80 -11.25
CA GLU A 138 -2.73 -22.43 -12.19
C GLU A 138 -2.81 -21.56 -13.44
N PRO A 139 -1.70 -20.93 -13.86
CA PRO A 139 -1.74 -20.04 -15.00
C PRO A 139 -2.38 -20.86 -16.09
N VAL A 140 -3.50 -20.40 -16.64
CA VAL A 140 -4.17 -21.09 -17.74
C VAL A 140 -3.10 -21.15 -18.83
N VAL A 141 -2.42 -22.29 -18.90
CA VAL A 141 -1.45 -22.58 -19.93
C VAL A 141 -2.36 -22.68 -21.13
N LEU A 142 -2.48 -21.58 -21.86
CA LEU A 142 -3.08 -21.56 -23.17
C LEU A 142 -2.27 -22.58 -23.95
N ASP A 143 -2.81 -23.79 -24.05
CA ASP A 143 -2.21 -24.82 -24.83
C ASP A 143 -2.09 -24.26 -26.25
N GLU A 144 -0.91 -24.36 -26.85
CA GLU A 144 -0.68 -23.83 -28.21
C GLU A 144 -1.57 -24.50 -29.27
N LYS A 145 -2.45 -25.44 -28.87
CA LYS A 145 -3.41 -26.17 -29.70
C LYS A 145 -4.87 -25.77 -29.49
N GLY A 146 -5.18 -24.91 -28.51
CA GLY A 146 -6.54 -24.45 -28.20
C GLY A 146 -6.95 -23.19 -28.97
N CYS A 147 -6.77 -23.16 -30.30
CA CYS A 147 -7.55 -22.25 -31.16
C CYS A 147 -8.98 -22.81 -31.27
N GLY A 148 -9.67 -22.88 -30.13
CA GLY A 148 -11.09 -23.16 -30.07
C GLY A 148 -11.80 -22.05 -30.82
N HIS A 149 -12.48 -22.44 -31.89
CA HIS A 149 -13.44 -21.65 -32.65
C HIS A 149 -14.28 -20.80 -31.68
N PHE A 150 -14.02 -19.49 -31.64
CA PHE A 150 -14.91 -18.54 -30.98
C PHE A 150 -16.13 -18.47 -31.89
N GLU A 151 -17.12 -19.33 -31.65
CA GLU A 151 -18.42 -19.20 -32.29
C GLU A 151 -18.97 -17.84 -31.85
N THR A 152 -18.98 -16.89 -32.78
CA THR A 152 -19.68 -15.63 -32.67
C THR A 152 -21.15 -15.97 -32.53
N HIS A 153 -21.64 -16.05 -31.29
CA HIS A 153 -23.06 -15.97 -31.02
C HIS A 153 -23.50 -14.55 -31.41
N ASP A 154 -24.09 -14.45 -32.60
CA ASP A 154 -24.85 -13.29 -33.05
C ASP A 154 -26.06 -13.12 -32.13
N ASP A 155 -25.89 -12.35 -31.05
CA ASP A 155 -26.99 -11.86 -30.22
C ASP A 155 -27.66 -10.66 -30.93
N GLU A 156 -28.47 -10.97 -31.95
CA GLU A 156 -29.54 -10.07 -32.38
C GLU A 156 -30.69 -10.13 -31.37
N ASP A 157 -30.68 -9.24 -30.37
CA ASP A 157 -31.91 -8.89 -29.67
C ASP A 157 -31.86 -7.42 -29.19
N ALA A 158 -32.00 -6.52 -30.16
CA ALA A 158 -32.28 -5.11 -29.94
C ALA A 158 -33.73 -4.94 -29.45
N ARG A 159 -33.95 -4.99 -28.13
CA ARG A 159 -35.18 -4.48 -27.52
C ARG A 159 -34.96 -3.06 -27.03
N SER A 160 -35.55 -2.12 -27.76
CA SER A 160 -35.74 -0.72 -27.37
C SER A 160 -36.48 -0.63 -26.04
N VAL A 161 -35.79 -0.18 -24.99
CA VAL A 161 -36.42 0.18 -23.72
C VAL A 161 -36.80 1.66 -23.79
N ASP A 162 -38.10 1.89 -23.77
CA ASP A 162 -38.77 3.19 -23.71
C ASP A 162 -38.49 3.82 -22.33
N LEU A 163 -37.68 4.88 -22.30
CA LEU A 163 -37.39 5.63 -21.07
C LEU A 163 -38.50 6.67 -20.86
N GLY A 164 -39.53 6.22 -20.16
CA GLY A 164 -40.56 7.07 -19.57
C GLY A 164 -39.95 8.02 -18.54
N ASP A 165 -40.14 9.29 -18.84
CA ASP A 165 -39.81 10.50 -18.07
C ASP A 165 -40.76 10.58 -16.86
N ASP A 166 -40.25 10.41 -15.63
CA ASP A 166 -41.00 10.70 -14.40
C ASP A 166 -40.08 11.46 -13.42
N GLU A 167 -40.12 12.78 -13.54
CA GLU A 167 -39.80 13.71 -12.47
C GLU A 167 -40.80 13.51 -11.32
N LEU A 168 -40.34 13.19 -10.10
CA LEU A 168 -41.15 13.46 -8.91
C LEU A 168 -40.33 13.68 -7.63
N ASP A 169 -40.33 14.96 -7.25
CA ASP A 169 -40.21 15.57 -5.93
C ASP A 169 -40.22 14.62 -4.71
N CYS A 170 -39.11 14.64 -3.96
CA CYS A 170 -39.04 14.09 -2.60
C CYS A 170 -38.69 15.18 -1.58
N PHE A 171 -39.69 15.98 -1.18
CA PHE A 171 -39.67 16.72 0.08
C PHE A 171 -40.99 16.55 0.82
N ALA A 172 -41.05 15.61 1.77
CA ALA A 172 -41.97 15.67 2.90
C ALA A 172 -41.40 14.94 4.13
N PRO A 173 -41.49 15.50 5.35
CA PRO A 173 -40.98 14.92 6.58
C PRO A 173 -41.92 13.84 7.18
N PRO A 174 -41.43 12.98 8.10
CA PRO A 174 -42.13 11.77 8.49
C PRO A 174 -43.31 12.04 9.43
N SER A 175 -44.50 11.58 9.02
CA SER A 175 -45.65 11.39 9.90
C SER A 175 -45.58 10.02 10.56
N GLN A 176 -45.71 10.02 11.89
CA GLN A 176 -45.93 8.84 12.71
C GLN A 176 -47.26 8.18 12.34
N GLY A 177 -47.23 6.86 12.16
CA GLY A 177 -48.41 6.02 11.99
C GLY A 177 -48.01 4.56 12.11
N GLU A 178 -48.31 3.97 13.26
CA GLU A 178 -48.39 2.53 13.43
C GLU A 178 -49.57 2.03 12.57
N ASP A 179 -49.37 0.99 11.77
CA ASP A 179 -50.37 -0.07 11.59
C ASP A 179 -49.75 -1.27 10.88
N LYS A 180 -50.12 -2.45 11.39
CA LYS A 180 -49.76 -3.77 10.90
C LYS A 180 -50.72 -4.15 9.79
N ASP A 181 -50.20 -4.64 8.67
CA ASP A 181 -50.94 -5.54 7.79
C ASP A 181 -49.98 -6.52 7.12
N ASP A 182 -50.21 -7.81 7.37
CA ASP A 182 -49.56 -8.95 6.74
C ASP A 182 -50.03 -9.05 5.29
N LEU A 183 -49.13 -8.80 4.32
CA LEU A 183 -49.36 -9.09 2.91
C LEU A 183 -48.47 -10.25 2.43
N PRO A 184 -49.01 -11.19 1.63
CA PRO A 184 -48.28 -12.35 1.16
C PRO A 184 -47.28 -11.94 0.07
N TYR A 185 -46.02 -12.32 0.30
CA TYR A 185 -44.88 -12.08 -0.58
C TYR A 185 -45.05 -12.84 -1.91
N ASP A 186 -45.23 -12.11 -2.99
CA ASP A 186 -45.27 -12.59 -4.36
C ASP A 186 -43.87 -12.61 -4.97
N GLU A 187 -43.50 -13.81 -5.38
CA GLU A 187 -42.21 -14.25 -5.89
C GLU A 187 -42.12 -13.92 -7.39
N ALA A 188 -41.75 -12.68 -7.76
CA ALA A 188 -41.36 -12.34 -9.13
C ALA A 188 -40.61 -11.01 -9.19
N GLY A 189 -39.32 -11.06 -9.55
CA GLY A 189 -38.56 -9.85 -9.92
C GLY A 189 -37.24 -9.64 -9.20
N ASN A 190 -36.46 -10.70 -8.93
CA ASN A 190 -35.03 -10.54 -8.64
C ASN A 190 -34.33 -10.03 -9.91
N ILE A 191 -34.30 -8.72 -10.08
CA ILE A 191 -33.31 -8.06 -10.93
C ILE A 191 -31.97 -8.39 -10.28
N SER A 192 -31.24 -9.27 -10.96
CA SER A 192 -29.90 -9.71 -10.62
C SER A 192 -29.00 -8.48 -10.43
N MET A 193 -28.78 -8.13 -9.18
CA MET A 193 -27.74 -7.22 -8.72
C MET A 193 -26.37 -7.94 -8.71
N ALA A 194 -26.15 -8.82 -9.69
CA ALA A 194 -24.86 -9.42 -9.97
C ALA A 194 -24.09 -8.44 -10.86
N LEU A 195 -22.87 -8.10 -10.44
CA LEU A 195 -21.96 -7.08 -10.97
C LEU A 195 -21.95 -5.74 -10.21
N SER A 196 -22.12 -5.77 -8.90
CA SER A 196 -21.07 -5.16 -8.08
C SER A 196 -20.11 -6.29 -7.76
N ASP A 197 -18.84 -6.17 -8.16
CA ASP A 197 -17.77 -7.02 -7.65
C ASP A 197 -18.02 -7.23 -6.15
N GLY A 198 -18.25 -8.49 -5.80
CA GLY A 198 -18.44 -8.85 -4.40
C GLY A 198 -17.32 -8.20 -3.62
N THR A 199 -17.67 -7.58 -2.50
CA THR A 199 -16.71 -7.40 -1.41
C THR A 199 -16.12 -8.78 -1.23
N VAL A 200 -14.94 -9.03 -1.80
CA VAL A 200 -14.32 -10.34 -1.79
C VAL A 200 -14.17 -10.62 -0.31
N ALA A 201 -15.01 -11.51 0.20
CA ALA A 201 -14.79 -12.12 1.49
C ALA A 201 -13.47 -12.84 1.27
N GLY A 202 -12.37 -12.15 1.55
CA GLY A 202 -11.04 -12.66 1.36
C GLY A 202 -11.05 -14.03 2.02
N THR A 203 -10.64 -15.05 1.26
CA THR A 203 -10.07 -16.20 1.93
C THR A 203 -9.08 -15.64 2.94
N SER A 204 -9.03 -16.19 4.16
CA SER A 204 -8.34 -15.62 5.34
C SER A 204 -6.85 -15.29 5.14
N ASP A 205 -6.33 -15.54 3.95
CA ASP A 205 -4.95 -15.59 3.53
C ASP A 205 -4.58 -14.45 2.55
N GLU A 206 -5.54 -13.67 2.06
CA GLU A 206 -5.26 -12.47 1.26
C GLU A 206 -4.92 -11.28 2.15
N VAL A 207 -3.76 -10.66 1.91
CA VAL A 207 -3.33 -9.45 2.62
C VAL A 207 -3.48 -8.26 1.70
N ILE A 208 -4.37 -7.35 2.07
CA ILE A 208 -4.77 -6.21 1.25
C ILE A 208 -4.60 -4.92 2.06
N PRO A 209 -3.44 -4.24 1.95
CA PRO A 209 -3.29 -2.95 2.60
C PRO A 209 -4.28 -1.92 2.07
N ASP A 210 -4.73 -1.04 2.96
CA ASP A 210 -5.71 0.00 2.64
C ASP A 210 -5.21 0.97 1.56
N LEU A 211 -3.92 1.27 1.56
CA LEU A 211 -3.26 2.12 0.57
C LEU A 211 -1.87 1.57 0.24
N VAL A 212 -1.48 1.65 -1.03
CA VAL A 212 -0.08 1.58 -1.42
C VAL A 212 0.28 2.71 -2.38
N VAL A 213 1.56 3.06 -2.46
CA VAL A 213 2.11 3.81 -3.60
C VAL A 213 3.06 2.89 -4.34
N ILE A 214 2.71 2.56 -5.58
CA ILE A 214 3.47 1.67 -6.44
C ILE A 214 4.46 2.49 -7.26
N HIS A 215 5.73 2.15 -7.18
CA HIS A 215 6.74 2.65 -8.09
C HIS A 215 6.87 1.72 -9.30
N VAL A 216 6.76 2.28 -10.51
CA VAL A 216 6.86 1.54 -11.77
C VAL A 216 7.93 2.12 -12.69
N ARG A 217 8.81 1.28 -13.24
CA ARG A 217 9.65 1.68 -14.38
C ARG A 217 9.05 1.17 -15.67
N LEU A 218 8.83 2.08 -16.60
CA LEU A 218 8.20 1.80 -17.88
C LEU A 218 9.25 1.83 -19.00
N GLN A 219 9.13 0.91 -19.96
CA GLN A 219 9.83 0.93 -21.24
C GLN A 219 8.80 1.03 -22.35
N ARG A 220 9.02 1.96 -23.28
CA ARG A 220 8.22 2.04 -24.51
C ARG A 220 8.88 1.21 -25.61
N PHE A 221 8.05 0.47 -26.30
CA PHE A 221 8.38 -0.29 -27.50
C PHE A 221 7.60 0.30 -28.67
N ASP A 222 8.27 0.52 -29.79
CA ASP A 222 7.58 0.79 -31.04
C ASP A 222 7.06 -0.52 -31.62
N TYR A 223 5.93 -0.99 -31.10
CA TYR A 223 5.31 -2.26 -31.52
C TYR A 223 4.84 -2.24 -32.99
N ARG A 224 4.76 -1.07 -33.64
CA ARG A 224 4.38 -0.96 -35.05
C ARG A 224 5.46 -1.54 -35.97
N GLU A 225 6.71 -1.57 -35.52
CA GLU A 225 7.82 -2.18 -36.25
C GLU A 225 7.88 -3.70 -36.08
N TYR A 226 7.17 -4.25 -35.08
CA TYR A 226 7.17 -5.68 -34.74
C TYR A 226 5.90 -6.40 -35.19
N LEU A 227 5.18 -5.84 -36.17
CA LEU A 227 4.00 -6.45 -36.79
C LEU A 227 4.41 -7.68 -37.62
N GLY A 228 4.79 -8.76 -36.94
CA GLY A 228 4.83 -10.08 -37.53
C GLY A 228 3.41 -10.56 -37.85
N PRO A 229 3.27 -11.66 -38.62
CA PRO A 229 1.97 -12.20 -39.00
C PRO A 229 1.12 -12.71 -37.82
N ASP A 230 1.69 -12.81 -36.62
CA ASP A 230 1.00 -13.30 -35.43
C ASP A 230 0.23 -12.17 -34.71
N ASP A 231 -1.08 -12.13 -34.91
CA ASP A 231 -1.98 -11.06 -34.46
C ASP A 231 -2.07 -10.95 -32.91
N ARG A 232 -1.81 -12.04 -32.18
CA ARG A 232 -1.93 -12.08 -30.71
C ARG A 232 -0.98 -11.13 -29.99
N TRP A 233 0.28 -11.06 -30.42
CA TRP A 233 1.26 -10.13 -29.84
C TRP A 233 0.95 -8.68 -30.21
N ASN A 234 0.39 -8.45 -31.40
CA ASN A 234 -0.05 -7.12 -31.82
C ASN A 234 -1.22 -6.63 -30.97
N ILE A 235 -2.20 -7.49 -30.69
CA ILE A 235 -3.32 -7.20 -29.79
C ILE A 235 -2.79 -6.89 -28.38
N TYR A 236 -1.92 -7.74 -27.84
CA TYR A 236 -1.32 -7.55 -26.51
C TYR A 236 -0.59 -6.20 -26.37
N TRP A 237 0.28 -5.86 -27.32
CA TRP A 237 1.02 -4.58 -27.27
C TRP A 237 0.13 -3.37 -27.56
N ARG A 238 -0.93 -3.53 -28.37
CA ARG A 238 -1.93 -2.49 -28.61
C ARG A 238 -2.70 -2.15 -27.34
N HIS A 239 -3.16 -3.14 -26.57
CA HIS A 239 -3.82 -2.90 -25.28
C HIS A 239 -2.92 -2.19 -24.27
N ARG A 240 -1.61 -2.41 -24.37
CA ARG A 240 -0.60 -1.75 -23.52
C ARG A 240 -0.06 -0.44 -24.10
N ASN A 241 -0.55 0.00 -25.26
CA ASN A 241 -0.01 1.15 -25.99
C ASN A 241 1.52 1.10 -26.18
N GLY A 242 2.08 -0.09 -26.38
CA GLY A 242 3.52 -0.30 -26.50
C GLY A 242 4.31 -0.08 -25.21
N ILE A 243 3.66 -0.02 -24.04
CA ILE A 243 4.32 0.21 -22.76
C ILE A 243 4.51 -1.12 -22.02
N HIS A 244 5.73 -1.38 -21.57
CA HIS A 244 6.08 -2.51 -20.73
C HIS A 244 6.54 -2.03 -19.35
N VAL A 245 6.04 -2.66 -18.30
CA VAL A 245 6.55 -2.46 -16.94
C VAL A 245 7.81 -3.30 -16.75
N LYS A 246 8.98 -2.66 -16.69
CA LYS A 246 10.27 -3.32 -16.41
C LYS A 246 10.45 -3.68 -14.94
N HIS A 247 9.91 -2.84 -14.07
CA HIS A 247 10.08 -2.95 -12.63
C HIS A 247 8.84 -2.42 -11.94
N LYS A 248 8.45 -3.10 -10.86
CA LYS A 248 7.34 -2.73 -9.99
C LYS A 248 7.75 -3.03 -8.55
N CYS A 249 7.72 -2.02 -7.69
CA CYS A 249 7.90 -2.16 -6.24
C CYS A 249 6.94 -1.24 -5.49
N LEU A 250 6.78 -1.45 -4.18
CA LEU A 250 5.99 -0.55 -3.36
C LEU A 250 6.92 0.45 -2.68
N SER A 251 6.61 1.73 -2.81
CA SER A 251 7.30 2.81 -2.10
C SER A 251 6.61 3.16 -0.79
N LEU A 252 5.30 2.91 -0.70
CA LEU A 252 4.51 3.13 0.51
C LEU A 252 3.48 2.02 0.72
N ILE A 253 3.27 1.66 1.97
CA ILE A 253 2.18 0.82 2.47
C ILE A 253 1.44 1.60 3.56
N GLY A 254 0.12 1.64 3.50
CA GLY A 254 -0.74 2.40 4.38
C GLY A 254 -1.87 1.56 4.95
N GLU A 255 -2.11 1.69 6.25
CA GLU A 255 -3.21 1.06 6.99
C GLU A 255 -4.04 2.12 7.68
N PHE A 256 -5.35 2.05 7.48
CA PHE A 256 -6.32 2.99 8.00
C PHE A 256 -7.24 2.28 8.97
N LYS A 257 -7.60 3.00 10.03
CA LYS A 257 -8.55 2.53 11.02
C LYS A 257 -9.67 3.55 11.15
N PRO A 258 -10.84 3.13 11.64
CA PRO A 258 -11.98 4.02 11.79
C PRO A 258 -11.63 5.29 12.56
N ASN A 259 -12.34 6.37 12.25
CA ASN A 259 -12.20 7.64 12.94
C ASN A 259 -12.56 7.51 14.43
N PRO A 260 -11.83 8.16 15.36
CA PRO A 260 -12.21 8.18 16.76
C PRO A 260 -13.66 8.63 17.00
N PRO A 261 -14.32 8.17 18.07
CA PRO A 261 -15.71 8.50 18.33
C PRO A 261 -15.96 10.01 18.43
N ARG A 262 -16.72 10.57 17.49
CA ARG A 262 -17.04 12.01 17.39
C ARG A 262 -17.60 12.64 18.67
N LYS A 263 -18.33 11.86 19.48
CA LYS A 263 -18.89 12.32 20.75
C LYS A 263 -17.81 12.88 21.70
N LEU A 264 -16.59 12.37 21.63
CA LEU A 264 -15.49 12.78 22.51
C LEU A 264 -15.02 14.20 22.19
N ASP A 265 -15.06 14.57 20.92
CA ASP A 265 -14.73 15.92 20.47
C ASP A 265 -15.83 16.92 20.84
N ILE A 266 -17.10 16.55 20.58
CA ILE A 266 -18.28 17.40 20.86
C ILE A 266 -18.40 17.75 22.35
N ILE A 267 -18.15 16.78 23.25
CA ILE A 267 -18.19 17.03 24.70
C ILE A 267 -16.90 17.68 25.23
N GLY A 268 -15.92 17.95 24.36
CA GLY A 268 -14.64 18.56 24.72
C GLY A 268 -13.71 17.66 25.54
N ASN A 269 -13.91 16.33 25.55
CA ASN A 269 -13.06 15.40 26.28
C ASN A 269 -11.77 15.08 25.50
N LYS A 270 -10.88 16.07 25.43
CA LYS A 270 -9.61 16.01 24.69
C LYS A 270 -8.70 14.86 25.14
N LYS A 271 -8.76 14.46 26.42
CA LYS A 271 -7.96 13.35 26.95
C LYS A 271 -8.41 12.02 26.36
N ALA A 272 -9.71 11.73 26.44
CA ALA A 272 -10.27 10.50 25.88
C ALA A 272 -10.11 10.46 24.35
N LEU A 273 -10.32 11.59 23.66
CA LEU A 273 -10.08 11.67 22.21
C LEU A 273 -8.64 11.30 21.86
N LYS A 274 -7.65 11.84 22.60
CA LYS A 274 -6.24 11.51 22.39
C LYS A 274 -5.93 10.04 22.65
N GLU A 275 -6.55 9.44 23.67
CA GLU A 275 -6.39 8.01 23.97
C GLU A 275 -6.93 7.15 22.81
N GLU A 276 -8.11 7.46 22.28
CA GLU A 276 -8.68 6.76 21.11
C GLU A 276 -7.83 6.92 19.85
N ILE A 277 -7.28 8.13 19.58
CA ILE A 277 -6.34 8.34 18.48
C ILE A 277 -5.12 7.43 18.63
N VAL A 278 -4.53 7.36 19.83
CA VAL A 278 -3.35 6.53 20.08
C VAL A 278 -3.67 5.04 19.93
N LEU A 279 -4.84 4.60 20.39
CA LEU A 279 -5.30 3.22 20.23
C LEU A 279 -5.50 2.85 18.76
N GLY A 280 -6.21 3.69 18.00
CA GLY A 280 -6.44 3.48 16.57
C GLY A 280 -5.14 3.43 15.75
N LEU A 281 -4.23 4.38 16.00
CA LEU A 281 -2.90 4.35 15.38
C LEU A 281 -2.09 3.11 15.80
N GLY A 282 -2.19 2.69 17.06
CA GLY A 282 -1.54 1.48 17.54
C GLY A 282 -2.01 0.23 16.77
N ALA A 283 -3.32 0.10 16.57
CA ALA A 283 -3.90 -1.00 15.79
C ALA A 283 -3.45 -0.96 14.31
N ALA A 284 -3.43 0.22 13.68
CA ALA A 284 -2.91 0.38 12.32
C ALA A 284 -1.43 -0.03 12.21
N TRP A 285 -0.60 0.37 13.18
CA TRP A 285 0.82 -0.01 13.20
C TRP A 285 1.06 -1.50 13.40
N GLN A 286 0.26 -2.16 14.23
CA GLN A 286 0.36 -3.62 14.41
C GLN A 286 0.15 -4.35 13.08
N GLN A 287 -0.86 -3.96 12.29
CA GLN A 287 -1.10 -4.54 10.96
C GLN A 287 0.01 -4.18 9.98
N LEU A 288 0.41 -2.90 9.89
CA LEU A 288 1.52 -2.47 9.03
C LEU A 288 2.83 -3.21 9.28
N THR A 289 3.11 -3.61 10.52
CA THR A 289 4.35 -4.34 10.84
C THR A 289 4.34 -5.70 10.13
N ALA A 290 3.21 -6.39 10.13
CA ALA A 290 3.06 -7.67 9.44
C ALA A 290 3.09 -7.47 7.92
N ASP A 291 2.47 -6.41 7.40
CA ASP A 291 2.47 -6.12 5.97
C ASP A 291 3.85 -5.73 5.45
N ALA A 292 4.59 -4.91 6.21
CA ALA A 292 5.98 -4.59 5.89
C ALA A 292 6.85 -5.86 5.89
N ALA A 293 6.64 -6.78 6.84
CA ALA A 293 7.36 -8.05 6.86
C ALA A 293 7.11 -8.90 5.62
N ARG A 294 5.84 -9.04 5.21
CA ARG A 294 5.45 -9.73 3.97
C ARG A 294 6.00 -9.04 2.73
N PHE A 295 6.01 -7.71 2.73
CA PHE A 295 6.60 -6.92 1.66
C PHE A 295 8.10 -7.20 1.49
N PHE A 296 8.89 -7.15 2.56
CA PHE A 296 10.32 -7.43 2.47
C PHE A 296 10.63 -8.89 2.17
N LEU A 297 9.78 -9.82 2.59
CA LEU A 297 9.87 -11.23 2.18
C LEU A 297 9.68 -11.37 0.65
N ARG A 298 8.68 -10.67 0.09
CA ARG A 298 8.42 -10.66 -1.36
C ARG A 298 9.49 -9.91 -2.15
N HIS A 299 10.09 -8.88 -1.55
CA HIS A 299 11.04 -7.98 -2.19
C HIS A 299 12.35 -7.89 -1.38
N PRO A 300 13.17 -8.95 -1.35
CA PRO A 300 14.32 -9.06 -0.44
C PRO A 300 15.44 -8.06 -0.71
N TYR A 301 15.44 -7.41 -1.88
CA TYR A 301 16.45 -6.42 -2.28
C TYR A 301 16.02 -4.98 -2.01
N VAL A 302 14.79 -4.76 -1.53
CA VAL A 302 14.34 -3.42 -1.16
C VAL A 302 14.85 -3.10 0.24
N GLU A 303 15.59 -2.01 0.38
CA GLU A 303 16.22 -1.62 1.65
C GLU A 303 15.21 -1.06 2.65
N ASP A 304 14.26 -0.26 2.16
CA ASP A 304 13.26 0.42 2.99
C ASP A 304 11.91 0.60 2.31
N VAL A 305 10.88 0.83 3.13
CA VAL A 305 9.53 1.15 2.69
C VAL A 305 8.90 2.21 3.59
N ILE A 306 8.13 3.11 3.01
CA ILE A 306 7.34 4.07 3.80
C ILE A 306 6.11 3.34 4.34
N CYS A 307 5.90 3.36 5.65
CA CYS A 307 4.69 2.88 6.30
C CYS A 307 3.88 4.06 6.83
N LEU A 308 2.58 4.09 6.53
CA LEU A 308 1.65 5.12 6.97
C LEU A 308 0.50 4.52 7.78
N ALA A 309 0.38 4.90 9.03
CA ALA A 309 -0.72 4.52 9.91
C ALA A 309 -1.70 5.68 10.04
N ALA A 310 -3.00 5.41 9.88
CA ALA A 310 -4.04 6.41 10.09
C ALA A 310 -5.21 5.89 10.95
N THR A 311 -5.86 6.82 11.65
CA THR A 311 -7.16 6.63 12.29
C THR A 311 -8.00 7.87 12.03
N GLY A 312 -9.03 7.75 11.20
CA GLY A 312 -9.78 8.92 10.77
C GLY A 312 -8.92 9.90 9.97
N VAL A 313 -8.83 11.14 10.45
CA VAL A 313 -8.01 12.20 9.86
C VAL A 313 -6.63 12.33 10.54
N TYR A 314 -6.35 11.50 11.53
CA TYR A 314 -5.10 11.52 12.29
C TYR A 314 -4.16 10.47 11.73
N TRP A 315 -2.89 10.82 11.52
CA TRP A 315 -1.94 9.92 10.90
C TRP A 315 -0.52 10.06 11.42
N GLN A 316 0.27 9.04 11.13
CA GLN A 316 1.70 8.96 11.37
C GLN A 316 2.34 8.24 10.19
N TYR A 317 3.63 8.51 9.98
CA TYR A 317 4.40 7.72 9.03
C TYR A 317 5.80 7.44 9.57
N ARG A 318 6.43 6.41 9.01
CA ARG A 318 7.83 6.08 9.20
C ARG A 318 8.39 5.49 7.92
N ILE A 319 9.70 5.61 7.76
CA ILE A 319 10.46 4.78 6.84
C ILE A 319 10.96 3.61 7.69
N LEU A 320 10.64 2.39 7.27
CA LEU A 320 11.11 1.17 7.92
C LEU A 320 12.14 0.53 7.02
N GLU A 321 13.29 0.19 7.59
CA GLU A 321 14.31 -0.62 6.93
C GLU A 321 14.02 -2.10 7.14
N GLN A 322 14.52 -2.98 6.26
CA GLN A 322 14.38 -4.43 6.43
C GLN A 322 14.89 -4.90 7.81
N GLY A 323 15.95 -4.27 8.31
CA GLY A 323 16.54 -4.53 9.63
C GLY A 323 15.65 -4.13 10.80
N ASP A 324 14.66 -3.25 10.63
CA ASP A 324 13.71 -2.84 11.67
C ASP A 324 12.64 -3.90 11.94
N ILE A 325 12.38 -4.77 10.96
CA ILE A 325 11.27 -5.71 11.02
C ILE A 325 11.62 -6.92 11.88
N PRO A 326 10.73 -7.36 12.80
CA PRO A 326 10.90 -8.61 13.54
C PRO A 326 10.99 -9.81 12.61
N LYS A 327 11.62 -10.90 13.05
CA LYS A 327 11.70 -12.11 12.22
C LYS A 327 10.30 -12.63 11.92
N PHE A 328 10.04 -12.86 10.65
CA PHE A 328 8.74 -13.27 10.14
C PHE A 328 8.82 -14.68 9.59
N ASN A 329 7.92 -15.54 10.03
CA ASN A 329 7.82 -16.91 9.57
C ASN A 329 6.81 -16.97 8.40
N PRO A 330 7.27 -17.25 7.17
CA PRO A 330 6.40 -17.28 6.00
C PRO A 330 5.37 -18.42 6.05
N ASP A 331 5.71 -19.55 6.68
CA ASP A 331 4.84 -20.72 6.74
C ASP A 331 3.64 -20.47 7.68
N LEU A 332 3.88 -19.71 8.75
CA LEU A 332 2.85 -19.33 9.71
C LEU A 332 2.14 -18.02 9.36
N MET A 333 2.66 -17.27 8.38
CA MET A 333 2.21 -15.92 8.04
C MET A 333 2.17 -14.95 9.24
N ASP A 334 3.06 -15.18 10.21
CA ASP A 334 3.15 -14.47 11.48
C ASP A 334 4.62 -14.35 11.94
N PHE A 335 4.88 -13.57 12.97
CA PHE A 335 6.21 -13.42 13.56
C PHE A 335 6.66 -14.71 14.27
N GLU A 336 7.97 -14.97 14.28
CA GLU A 336 8.54 -16.08 15.04
C GLU A 336 8.19 -15.95 16.54
N ASP A 337 7.71 -17.04 17.16
CA ASP A 337 7.39 -17.06 18.59
C ASP A 337 8.63 -17.32 19.46
N ASP A 338 9.63 -16.46 19.29
CA ASP A 338 10.83 -16.44 20.12
C ASP A 338 10.92 -15.15 20.93
N VAL A 339 11.59 -15.23 22.09
CA VAL A 339 11.68 -14.12 23.04
C VAL A 339 12.32 -12.86 22.43
N GLN A 340 13.25 -13.00 21.48
CA GLN A 340 13.88 -11.85 20.83
C GLN A 340 12.94 -11.17 19.85
N THR A 341 12.23 -11.96 19.04
CA THR A 341 11.22 -11.44 18.10
C THR A 341 10.08 -10.76 18.83
N GLN A 342 9.52 -11.37 19.87
CA GLN A 342 8.47 -10.76 20.69
C GLN A 342 8.93 -9.44 21.35
N ARG A 343 10.18 -9.37 21.82
CA ARG A 343 10.76 -8.11 22.32
C ARG A 343 10.89 -7.05 21.23
N LYS A 344 11.25 -7.45 20.01
CA LYS A 344 11.38 -6.54 18.87
C LYS A 344 10.01 -6.02 18.41
N VAL A 345 8.99 -6.88 18.34
CA VAL A 345 7.58 -6.51 18.11
C VAL A 345 7.11 -5.52 19.17
N ALA A 346 7.33 -5.81 20.46
CA ALA A 346 6.95 -4.91 21.54
C ALA A 346 7.68 -3.54 21.47
N THR A 347 8.97 -3.56 21.14
CA THR A 347 9.77 -2.34 20.96
C THR A 347 9.26 -1.53 19.78
N PHE A 348 8.95 -2.18 18.66
CA PHE A 348 8.38 -1.56 17.47
C PHE A 348 7.03 -0.90 17.79
N ASN A 349 6.10 -1.64 18.39
CA ASN A 349 4.78 -1.13 18.80
C ASN A 349 4.90 0.04 19.80
N GLN A 350 5.83 -0.06 20.76
CA GLN A 350 6.11 1.03 21.69
C GLN A 350 6.70 2.27 20.99
N MET A 351 7.60 2.06 20.04
CA MET A 351 8.17 3.15 19.26
C MET A 351 7.04 3.86 18.52
N CYS A 352 6.19 3.12 17.81
CA CYS A 352 5.10 3.65 17.00
C CYS A 352 4.02 4.38 17.81
N SER A 353 3.61 3.81 18.96
CA SER A 353 2.61 4.43 19.85
C SER A 353 3.06 5.73 20.54
N ARG A 354 4.37 6.01 20.63
CA ARG A 354 4.92 7.17 21.38
C ARG A 354 5.13 8.44 20.56
N LYS A 355 4.90 8.43 19.24
CA LYS A 355 5.23 9.58 18.38
C LYS A 355 4.13 10.62 18.27
N LYS A 356 4.55 11.83 17.84
CA LYS A 356 3.69 12.88 17.31
C LYS A 356 2.84 12.29 16.18
N TYR A 357 1.52 12.45 16.28
CA TYR A 357 0.62 12.27 15.14
C TYR A 357 0.28 13.63 14.55
N TYR A 358 -0.21 13.60 13.32
CA TYR A 358 -0.58 14.76 12.54
C TYR A 358 -2.08 14.71 12.27
N GLU A 359 -2.72 15.87 12.21
CA GLU A 359 -4.10 15.98 11.75
C GLU A 359 -4.09 16.51 10.32
N VAL A 360 -4.74 15.82 9.39
CA VAL A 360 -4.81 16.23 7.98
C VAL A 360 -5.25 17.69 7.84
N GLY A 361 -4.60 18.44 6.97
CA GLY A 361 -4.87 19.86 6.73
C GLY A 361 -4.31 20.82 7.79
N SER A 362 -3.56 20.34 8.78
CA SER A 362 -2.78 21.22 9.67
C SER A 362 -1.41 21.54 9.06
N ASP A 363 -0.82 22.69 9.41
CA ASP A 363 0.53 23.09 8.96
C ASP A 363 1.59 22.02 9.26
N ASP A 364 1.49 21.38 10.43
CA ASP A 364 2.37 20.29 10.84
C ASP A 364 2.21 19.05 9.94
N SER A 365 0.97 18.74 9.54
CA SER A 365 0.68 17.65 8.60
C SER A 365 1.19 17.97 7.21
N ASP A 366 1.01 19.20 6.74
CA ASP A 366 1.48 19.62 5.42
C ASP A 366 3.00 19.63 5.33
N ALA A 367 3.68 20.03 6.41
CA ALA A 367 5.14 19.89 6.53
C ALA A 367 5.59 18.42 6.54
N ALA A 368 4.83 17.52 7.18
CA ALA A 368 5.11 16.09 7.16
C ALA A 368 4.90 15.48 5.76
N PHE A 369 3.82 15.84 5.07
CA PHE A 369 3.58 15.43 3.69
C PHE A 369 4.61 15.98 2.71
N THR A 370 5.11 17.20 2.93
CA THR A 370 6.24 17.75 2.17
C THR A 370 7.44 16.81 2.26
N LYS A 371 7.80 16.33 3.46
CA LYS A 371 8.91 15.38 3.64
C LYS A 371 8.67 14.05 2.93
N LEU A 372 7.44 13.53 2.95
CA LEU A 372 7.08 12.32 2.21
C LEU A 372 7.24 12.51 0.70
N ARG A 373 6.78 13.63 0.17
CA ARG A 373 6.94 13.98 -1.24
C ARG A 373 8.42 14.11 -1.61
N ASP A 374 9.23 14.76 -0.78
CA ASP A 374 10.67 14.88 -1.03
C ASP A 374 11.35 13.49 -1.05
N ARG A 375 10.86 12.55 -0.23
CA ARG A 375 11.28 11.14 -0.30
C ARG A 375 10.85 10.46 -1.60
N PHE A 376 9.62 10.70 -2.07
CA PHE A 376 9.17 10.21 -3.37
C PHE A 376 9.98 10.77 -4.53
N GLU A 377 10.38 12.05 -4.46
CA GLU A 377 11.26 12.65 -5.44
C GLU A 377 12.62 11.97 -5.50
N TYR A 378 13.19 11.66 -4.33
CA TYR A 378 14.44 10.90 -4.23
C TYR A 378 14.30 9.51 -4.89
N LEU A 379 13.22 8.78 -4.59
CA LEU A 379 12.95 7.46 -5.17
C LEU A 379 12.69 7.52 -6.69
N GLY A 380 11.99 8.57 -7.14
CA GLY A 380 11.66 8.78 -8.55
C GLY A 380 12.86 9.18 -9.40
N LYS A 381 13.78 10.01 -8.86
CA LYS A 381 14.98 10.47 -9.56
C LYS A 381 16.12 9.45 -9.52
N ASN A 382 16.37 8.87 -8.36
CA ASN A 382 17.49 7.96 -8.14
C ASN A 382 17.04 6.52 -8.34
N GLY A 383 16.33 6.23 -9.42
CA GLY A 383 15.90 4.88 -9.78
C GLY A 383 17.07 3.92 -10.04
N ALA A 384 17.79 3.58 -8.97
CA ALA A 384 18.61 2.40 -8.72
C ALA A 384 17.99 1.76 -7.47
N LEU A 385 16.79 1.18 -7.60
CA LEU A 385 16.66 -0.26 -7.36
C LEU A 385 16.97 -1.11 -8.58
#